data_AF-A0A7V4H2H7-F1
#
_entry.id   AF-A0A7V4H2H7-F1
#
_cell.length_a   1.000
_cell.length_b   1.000
_cell.length_c   1.000
_cell.angle_alpha   90.00
_cell.angle_beta   90.00
_cell.angle_gamma   90.00
#
_symmetry.space_group_name_H-M   'P 1'
#
loop_
_entity.id
_entity.type
_entity.pdbx_description
1 polymer ?
#
loop_
_entity_poly.entity_id
_entity_poly.type
_entity_poly.pdbx_seq_one_letter_code
_entity_poly.pdbx_strand_id
1 'polypeptide(L)'
;MNHRRISLWACVVCGLLVASVGCQSGRSPAPPPSLAFAPTGARVFGTIDRLHPAVDRLVPPSATIEKLAEGFDWSEGPVWLKRQDCLLFSDVPQNVVYRWRQGEGVSV
;
A
#
# COMPACT_ATOMS: atom_id res chain seq x y z
N MET A 1 -46.38 22.91 65.73
CA MET A 1 -45.31 23.91 65.51
C MET A 1 -44.75 23.70 64.10
N ASN A 2 -45.22 24.54 63.17
CA ASN A 2 -44.55 25.06 61.95
C ASN A 2 -43.79 24.06 61.04
N HIS A 3 -44.10 23.82 59.75
CA HIS A 3 -44.94 24.43 58.71
C HIS A 3 -45.46 23.30 57.79
N ARG A 4 -46.76 23.09 57.55
CA ARG A 4 -47.67 23.70 56.55
C ARG A 4 -47.27 23.58 55.05
N ARG A 5 -48.12 22.81 54.32
CA ARG A 5 -48.59 22.91 52.90
C ARG A 5 -47.91 21.99 51.87
N ILE A 6 -48.56 20.90 51.42
CA ILE A 6 -49.59 20.79 50.34
C ILE A 6 -49.00 21.11 48.95
N SER A 7 -48.87 20.11 48.07
CA SER A 7 -49.83 19.86 46.97
C SER A 7 -49.39 18.72 46.06
N LEU A 8 -50.33 17.82 45.75
CA LEU A 8 -50.24 16.77 44.74
C LEU A 8 -50.07 17.38 43.34
N TRP A 9 -49.17 16.82 42.52
CA TRP A 9 -49.40 16.67 41.08
C TRP A 9 -48.94 15.28 40.66
N ALA A 10 -49.93 14.44 40.35
CA ALA A 10 -49.76 13.21 39.60
C ALA A 10 -49.22 13.54 38.20
N CYS A 11 -48.37 12.68 37.65
CA CYS A 11 -48.43 12.27 36.25
C CYS A 11 -47.43 11.14 36.01
N VAL A 12 -47.99 9.97 35.75
CA VAL A 12 -47.41 8.81 35.06
C VAL A 12 -46.82 9.25 33.71
N VAL A 13 -45.75 8.59 33.26
CA VAL A 13 -45.36 8.22 31.85
C VAL A 13 -43.84 7.99 31.84
N CYS A 14 -43.36 6.75 31.82
CA CYS A 14 -42.97 5.96 30.63
C CYS A 14 -41.77 6.56 29.86
N GLY A 15 -40.64 5.84 29.78
CA GLY A 15 -39.51 6.22 28.93
C GLY A 15 -38.29 5.34 29.09
N LEU A 16 -38.20 4.30 28.26
CA LEU A 16 -37.08 3.37 28.11
C LEU A 16 -35.77 4.02 27.64
N LEU A 17 -34.65 3.47 28.15
CA LEU A 17 -33.35 3.19 27.51
C LEU A 17 -32.99 3.91 26.18
N VAL A 18 -31.85 4.63 26.17
CA VAL A 18 -30.82 4.50 25.10
C VAL A 18 -29.43 4.77 25.71
N ALA A 19 -28.60 3.73 25.80
CA ALA A 19 -27.15 3.86 25.97
C ALA A 19 -26.53 3.98 24.57
N SER A 20 -25.92 5.13 24.25
CA SER A 20 -25.23 5.35 23.00
C SER A 20 -23.85 4.68 23.02
N VAL A 21 -23.80 3.39 22.66
CA VAL A 21 -22.58 2.72 22.19
C VAL A 21 -22.32 3.23 20.78
N GLY A 22 -21.31 4.08 20.61
CA GLY A 22 -20.87 4.53 19.29
C GLY A 22 -20.18 3.40 18.54
N CYS A 23 -20.75 3.01 17.39
CA CYS A 23 -20.09 2.11 16.44
C CYS A 23 -18.83 2.77 15.88
N GLN A 24 -17.68 2.13 16.08
CA GLN A 24 -16.47 2.46 15.33
C GLN A 24 -16.67 2.03 13.88
N SER A 25 -16.70 3.00 12.97
CA SER A 25 -16.68 2.77 11.54
C SER A 25 -15.37 2.06 11.18
N GLY A 26 -15.46 0.79 10.81
CA GLY A 26 -14.33 0.02 10.27
C GLY A 26 -13.76 0.73 9.05
N ARG A 27 -12.48 1.11 9.14
CA ARG A 27 -11.73 1.60 7.98
C ARG A 27 -11.48 0.40 7.08
N SER A 28 -12.09 0.37 5.89
CA SER A 28 -11.72 -0.63 4.89
C SER A 28 -10.27 -0.42 4.48
N PRO A 29 -9.46 -1.49 4.33
CA PRO A 29 -8.15 -1.37 3.71
C PRO A 29 -8.34 -0.83 2.28
N ALA A 30 -7.44 0.06 1.87
CA ALA A 30 -7.43 0.55 0.50
C ALA A 30 -7.29 -0.66 -0.46
N PRO A 31 -7.96 -0.66 -1.61
CA PRO A 31 -7.74 -1.69 -2.61
C PRO A 31 -6.24 -1.69 -2.99
N PRO A 32 -5.63 -2.87 -3.22
CA PRO A 32 -4.26 -2.92 -3.69
C PRO A 32 -4.15 -2.10 -4.99
N PRO A 33 -3.04 -1.38 -5.20
CA PRO A 33 -2.83 -0.65 -6.43
C PRO A 33 -3.04 -1.61 -7.61
N SER A 34 -3.88 -1.20 -8.56
CA SER A 34 -4.06 -1.94 -9.80
C SER A 34 -2.74 -1.95 -10.54
N LEU A 35 -2.02 -3.08 -10.47
CA LEU A 35 -0.75 -3.34 -11.17
C LEU A 35 -1.03 -3.60 -12.66
N ALA A 36 -1.83 -2.73 -13.30
CA ALA A 36 -2.07 -2.82 -14.72
C ALA A 36 -0.76 -2.51 -15.47
N PHE A 37 -0.37 -3.44 -16.33
CA PHE A 37 0.78 -3.31 -17.22
C PHE A 37 0.64 -2.07 -18.10
N ALA A 38 1.46 -1.05 -17.86
CA ALA A 38 1.64 0.04 -18.82
C ALA A 38 2.46 -0.50 -20.00
N PRO A 39 2.06 -0.22 -21.26
CA PRO A 39 2.80 -0.70 -22.42
C PRO A 39 4.22 -0.14 -22.38
N THR A 40 5.20 -0.99 -22.66
CA THR A 40 6.63 -0.68 -22.76
C THR A 40 6.92 0.25 -23.94
N GLY A 41 6.45 1.50 -23.86
CA GLY A 41 7.15 2.60 -24.51
C GLY A 41 8.37 2.86 -23.66
N ALA A 42 9.54 2.41 -24.12
CA ALA A 42 10.81 2.49 -23.41
C ALA A 42 11.14 3.95 -23.05
N ARG A 43 10.60 4.44 -21.94
CA ARG A 43 11.07 5.67 -21.31
C ARG A 43 12.38 5.31 -20.63
N VAL A 44 13.48 5.76 -21.24
CA VAL A 44 14.81 5.71 -20.62
C VAL A 44 14.71 6.40 -19.26
N PHE A 45 15.08 5.67 -18.20
CA PHE A 45 15.01 6.17 -16.83
C PHE A 45 16.39 6.60 -16.33
N GLY A 46 16.71 7.89 -16.35
CA GLY A 46 18.00 8.40 -15.86
C GLY A 46 19.18 8.19 -16.81
N THR A 47 20.41 8.34 -16.30
CA THR A 47 21.67 8.27 -17.07
C THR A 47 22.68 7.34 -16.39
N ILE A 48 23.64 6.83 -17.17
CA ILE A 48 24.75 6.00 -16.66
C ILE A 48 26.03 6.84 -16.71
N ASP A 49 26.49 7.31 -15.55
CA ASP A 49 27.76 8.02 -15.42
C ASP A 49 28.92 7.02 -15.34
N ARG A 50 29.86 7.12 -16.28
CA ARG A 50 30.98 6.17 -16.42
C ARG A 50 32.26 6.76 -15.85
N LEU A 51 32.51 6.47 -14.58
CA LEU A 51 33.65 7.05 -13.85
C LEU A 51 34.99 6.34 -14.13
N HIS A 52 34.98 5.10 -14.62
CA HIS A 52 36.18 4.33 -14.90
C HIS A 52 36.02 3.47 -16.17
N PRO A 53 37.02 3.41 -17.09
CA PRO A 53 36.91 2.69 -18.37
C PRO A 53 36.61 1.19 -18.24
N ALA A 54 36.95 0.57 -17.10
CA ALA A 54 36.66 -0.85 -16.88
C ALA A 54 35.16 -1.18 -16.89
N VAL A 55 34.27 -0.21 -16.66
CA VAL A 55 32.81 -0.42 -16.70
C VAL A 55 32.33 -0.86 -18.07
N ASP A 56 33.02 -0.46 -19.15
CA ASP A 56 32.64 -0.77 -20.52
C ASP A 56 32.73 -2.27 -20.84
N ARG A 57 33.46 -3.04 -20.00
CA ARG A 57 33.52 -4.50 -20.08
C ARG A 57 32.29 -5.20 -19.49
N LEU A 58 31.54 -4.50 -18.64
CA LEU A 58 30.39 -5.04 -17.90
C LEU A 58 29.07 -4.47 -18.40
N VAL A 59 29.06 -3.20 -18.78
CA VAL A 59 27.86 -2.47 -19.18
C VAL A 59 28.09 -1.88 -20.59
N PRO A 60 27.41 -2.41 -21.63
CA PRO A 60 27.52 -1.89 -22.98
C PRO A 60 27.24 -0.39 -23.07
N PRO A 61 27.88 0.36 -23.98
CA PRO A 61 27.60 1.80 -24.18
C PRO A 61 26.14 2.10 -24.54
N SER A 62 25.46 1.15 -25.18
CA SER A 62 24.05 1.24 -25.57
C SER A 62 23.07 0.78 -24.48
N ALA A 63 23.55 0.43 -23.28
CA ALA A 63 22.67 0.00 -22.20
C ALA A 63 21.77 1.16 -21.75
N THR A 64 20.48 0.87 -21.59
CA THR A 64 19.48 1.81 -21.10
C THR A 64 18.90 1.30 -19.78
N ILE A 65 18.61 2.22 -18.86
CA ILE A 65 17.91 1.90 -17.63
C ILE A 65 16.40 1.88 -17.91
N GLU A 66 15.75 0.80 -17.51
CA GLU A 66 14.31 0.58 -17.65
C GLU A 66 13.65 0.58 -16.27
N LYS A 67 12.50 1.25 -16.15
CA LYS A 67 11.63 1.13 -14.99
C LYS A 67 10.68 -0.06 -15.19
N LEU A 68 10.90 -1.14 -14.44
CA LEU A 68 10.10 -2.36 -14.54
C LEU A 68 8.72 -2.25 -13.85
N ALA A 69 8.64 -1.46 -12.78
CA ALA A 69 7.43 -1.26 -11.98
C ALA A 69 7.54 -0.01 -11.08
N GLU A 70 6.42 0.45 -10.53
CA GLU A 70 6.33 1.54 -9.55
C GLU A 70 5.11 1.35 -8.62
N GLY A 71 4.95 2.23 -7.63
CA GLY A 71 3.84 2.19 -6.68
C GLY A 71 4.13 1.46 -5.36
N PHE A 72 5.41 1.30 -5.01
CA PHE A 72 5.86 0.71 -3.75
C PHE A 72 6.36 1.81 -2.80
N ASP A 73 6.23 1.59 -1.50
CA ASP A 73 6.77 2.53 -0.50
C ASP A 73 8.29 2.40 -0.40
N TRP A 74 8.78 1.17 -0.27
CA TRP A 74 10.22 0.87 -0.23
C TRP A 74 10.51 -0.53 -0.76
N SER A 75 10.94 -0.60 -2.02
CA SER A 75 11.43 -1.83 -2.64
C SER A 75 12.82 -2.24 -2.12
N GLU A 76 12.95 -3.43 -1.56
CA GLU A 76 14.23 -3.98 -1.05
C GLU A 76 14.35 -5.49 -1.31
N GLY A 77 15.55 -6.05 -1.12
CA GLY A 77 15.80 -7.49 -1.07
C GLY A 77 15.58 -8.22 -2.40
N PRO A 78 16.06 -7.70 -3.55
CA PRO A 78 15.84 -8.36 -4.82
C PRO A 78 16.53 -9.73 -4.87
N VAL A 79 15.80 -10.77 -5.27
CA VAL A 79 16.32 -12.12 -5.49
C VAL A 79 15.83 -12.66 -6.83
N TRP A 80 16.76 -13.04 -7.70
CA TRP A 80 16.43 -13.68 -8.97
C TRP A 80 16.26 -15.20 -8.80
N LEU A 81 15.07 -15.71 -9.11
CA LEU A 81 14.76 -17.13 -9.12
C LEU A 81 14.90 -17.71 -10.53
N LYS A 82 16.12 -18.09 -10.92
CA LYS A 82 16.43 -18.59 -12.27
C LYS A 82 15.50 -19.71 -12.78
N ARG A 83 15.05 -20.62 -11.90
CA ARG A 83 14.15 -21.73 -12.30
C ARG A 83 12.73 -21.28 -12.63
N GLN A 84 12.32 -20.12 -12.14
CA GLN A 84 10.97 -19.57 -12.30
C GLN A 84 10.96 -18.34 -13.21
N ASP A 85 12.14 -17.90 -13.66
CA ASP A 85 12.33 -16.73 -14.52
C ASP A 85 11.64 -15.47 -13.95
N CYS A 86 11.81 -15.27 -12.64
CA CYS A 86 11.17 -14.18 -11.93
C CYS A 86 12.09 -13.53 -10.89
N LEU A 87 11.83 -12.24 -10.65
CA LEU A 87 12.45 -11.44 -9.62
C LEU A 87 11.49 -11.35 -8.43
N LEU A 88 11.95 -11.74 -7.25
CA LEU A 88 11.26 -11.45 -5.99
C LEU A 88 11.86 -10.18 -5.37
N PHE A 89 11.02 -9.37 -4.72
CA PHE A 89 11.44 -8.22 -3.91
C PHE A 89 10.35 -7.90 -2.88
N SER A 90 10.71 -7.22 -1.80
CA SER A 90 9.77 -6.85 -0.73
C SER A 90 9.42 -5.36 -0.80
N ASP A 91 8.20 -5.03 -0.40
CA ASP A 91 7.83 -3.68 0.05
C ASP A 91 7.75 -3.69 1.58
N VAL A 92 8.79 -3.16 2.23
CA VAL A 92 9.04 -3.38 3.66
C VAL A 92 7.93 -2.78 4.55
N PRO A 93 7.51 -1.52 4.38
CA PRO A 93 6.41 -0.94 5.15
C PRO A 93 5.07 -1.67 4.97
N GLN A 94 4.83 -2.23 3.78
CA GLN A 94 3.59 -2.95 3.47
C GLN A 94 3.60 -4.40 3.94
N ASN A 95 4.76 -4.94 4.32
CA ASN A 95 4.93 -6.36 4.70
C ASN A 95 4.45 -7.33 3.60
N VAL A 96 4.78 -7.02 2.34
CA VAL A 96 4.42 -7.82 1.15
C VAL A 96 5.67 -8.18 0.37
N VAL A 97 5.73 -9.42 -0.12
CA VAL A 97 6.71 -9.85 -1.13
C VAL A 97 6.01 -9.86 -2.49
N TYR A 98 6.62 -9.19 -3.47
CA TYR A 98 6.17 -9.14 -4.85
C TYR A 98 7.03 -10.04 -5.73
N ARG A 99 6.43 -10.48 -6.83
CA ARG A 99 7.06 -11.21 -7.93
C ARG A 99 6.91 -10.40 -9.22
N TRP A 100 8.01 -10.08 -9.88
CA TRP A 100 8.03 -9.56 -11.24
C TRP A 100 8.50 -10.63 -12.23
N ARG A 101 7.83 -10.70 -13.39
CA ARG A 101 8.23 -11.56 -14.51
C ARG A 101 8.11 -10.82 -15.84
N GLN A 102 9.08 -11.01 -16.73
CA GLN A 102 9.09 -10.40 -18.05
C GLN A 102 7.79 -10.72 -18.80
N GLY A 103 7.14 -9.70 -19.37
CA GLY A 103 5.89 -9.84 -20.12
C GLY A 103 4.62 -10.02 -19.27
N GLU A 104 4.75 -10.36 -17.99
CA GLU A 104 3.62 -10.51 -17.06
C GLU A 104 3.52 -9.34 -16.07
N GLY A 105 4.64 -8.69 -15.75
CA GLY A 105 4.69 -7.56 -14.81
C GLY A 105 4.75 -8.03 -13.35
N VAL A 106 4.27 -7.18 -12.44
CA VAL A 106 4.31 -7.44 -10.99
C VAL A 106 3.04 -8.13 -10.52
N SER A 107 3.19 -9.08 -9.60
CA SER A 107 2.14 -9.79 -8.89
C SER A 107 2.54 -10.01 -7.43
N VAL A 108 1.58 -10.33 -6.58
CA VAL A 108 1.81 -10.84 -5.20
C VAL A 108 1.69 -12.36 -5.23
#